data_AF-A0A0B1T0F9-F1
#
_entry.id   AF-A0A0B1T0F9-F1
#
_cell.length_a   1.000
_cell.length_b   1.000
_cell.length_c   1.000
_cell.angle_alpha   90.00
_cell.angle_beta   90.00
_cell.angle_gamma   90.00
#
_symmetry.space_group_name_H-M   'P 1'
#
loop_
_entity.id
_entity.type
_entity.pdbx_description
1 polymer ?
#
loop_
_entity_poly.entity_id
_entity_poly.type
_entity_poly.pdbx_seq_one_letter_code
_entity_poly.pdbx_strand_id
1 'polypeptide(L)'
;MLLWTMIAINVAHSILVTIVQGKLLFKIYTVTDPCDMLMSPVLCYSLRLPANTCSNAHTTIHLSLIIERAIALKNLNTYESSGASTGLALVAFSLVSSAATSIYGWHKYNFSEEMYYCAGATKATSSELSAVLFFLISLEAATLVVFCSMYYISSKKRYPIS
;
A
#
# COMPACT_ATOMS: atom_id res chain seq x y z
N MET A 1 4.79 -15.70 8.61
CA MET A 1 3.50 -15.03 8.91
C MET A 1 3.20 -13.92 7.92
N LEU A 2 4.17 -13.06 7.57
CA LEU A 2 4.02 -11.96 6.61
C LEU A 2 3.41 -12.34 5.24
N LEU A 3 3.77 -13.51 4.68
CA LEU A 3 3.20 -13.99 3.41
C LEU A 3 1.67 -14.21 3.48
N TRP A 4 1.17 -14.81 4.55
CA TRP A 4 -0.26 -15.02 4.75
C TRP A 4 -1.00 -13.69 4.95
N THR A 5 -0.38 -12.75 5.67
CA THR A 5 -0.90 -11.40 5.85
C THR A 5 -1.02 -10.67 4.50
N MET A 6 -0.02 -10.80 3.62
CA MET A 6 -0.04 -10.25 2.27
C MET A 6 -1.18 -10.83 1.43
N ILE A 7 -1.34 -12.16 1.43
CA ILE A 7 -2.41 -12.84 0.67
C ILE A 7 -3.78 -12.38 1.18
N ALA A 8 -3.99 -12.36 2.50
CA ALA A 8 -5.24 -11.92 3.10
C ALA A 8 -5.57 -10.46 2.75
N ILE A 9 -4.58 -9.57 2.80
CA ILE A 9 -4.74 -8.16 2.42
C ILE A 9 -5.06 -8.02 0.94
N ASN A 10 -4.42 -8.80 0.06
CA ASN A 10 -4.70 -8.75 -1.39
C ASN A 10 -6.11 -9.24 -1.73
N VAL A 11 -6.58 -10.29 -1.06
CA VAL A 11 -7.97 -10.77 -1.22
C VAL A 11 -8.95 -9.69 -0.73
N ALA A 12 -8.74 -9.15 0.47
CA ALA A 12 -9.58 -8.09 1.02
C ALA A 12 -9.60 -6.84 0.13
N HIS A 13 -8.44 -6.42 -0.35
CA HIS A 13 -8.29 -5.30 -1.29
C HIS A 13 -9.08 -5.54 -2.58
N SER A 14 -8.90 -6.71 -3.21
CA SER A 14 -9.55 -7.04 -4.48
C SER A 14 -11.07 -7.04 -4.36
N ILE A 15 -11.61 -7.66 -3.30
CA ILE A 15 -13.05 -7.67 -3.02
C ILE A 15 -13.56 -6.24 -2.86
N LEU A 16 -12.88 -5.46 -2.03
CA LEU A 16 -13.33 -4.13 -1.69
C LEU A 16 -13.27 -3.19 -2.90
N VAL A 17 -12.16 -3.20 -3.66
CA VAL A 17 -12.03 -2.44 -4.91
C VAL A 17 -13.13 -2.83 -5.90
N THR A 18 -13.45 -4.11 -6.03
CA THR A 18 -14.52 -4.57 -6.93
C THR A 18 -15.88 -4.03 -6.53
N ILE A 19 -16.24 -4.08 -5.24
CA ILE A 19 -17.52 -3.54 -4.74
C ILE A 19 -17.60 -2.04 -5.00
N VAL A 20 -16.53 -1.35 -4.68
CA VAL A 20 -16.41 0.10 -4.71
C VAL A 20 -16.43 0.62 -6.16
N GLN A 21 -15.64 0.04 -7.06
CA GLN A 21 -15.67 0.36 -8.49
C GLN A 21 -16.96 -0.08 -9.17
N GLY A 22 -17.55 -1.21 -8.75
CA GLY A 22 -18.84 -1.68 -9.24
C GLY A 22 -19.97 -0.69 -8.96
N LYS A 23 -20.01 -0.10 -7.75
CA LYS A 23 -20.96 0.98 -7.42
C LYS A 23 -20.76 2.22 -8.27
N LEU A 24 -19.51 2.58 -8.56
CA LEU A 24 -19.19 3.71 -9.43
C LEU A 24 -19.70 3.46 -10.85
N LEU A 25 -19.37 2.31 -11.43
CA LEU A 25 -19.80 1.91 -12.78
C LEU A 25 -21.33 1.87 -12.88
N PHE A 26 -22.01 1.31 -11.88
CA PHE A 26 -23.46 1.27 -11.84
C PHE A 26 -24.05 2.69 -11.88
N LYS A 27 -23.56 3.60 -11.01
CA LYS A 27 -24.04 4.98 -10.98
C LYS A 27 -23.77 5.71 -12.31
N ILE A 28 -22.62 5.50 -12.94
CA ILE A 28 -22.29 6.05 -14.26
C ILE A 28 -23.27 5.55 -15.33
N TYR A 29 -23.66 4.28 -15.27
CA TYR A 29 -24.55 3.68 -16.26
C TYR A 29 -26.02 4.06 -16.07
N THR A 30 -26.44 4.36 -14.84
CA THR A 30 -27.85 4.70 -14.53
C THR A 30 -28.17 6.18 -14.60
N VAL A 31 -27.17 7.07 -14.56
CA VAL A 31 -27.40 8.53 -14.63
C VAL A 31 -27.57 8.95 -16.08
N THR A 32 -28.76 9.48 -16.41
CA THR A 32 -29.11 10.00 -17.75
C THR A 32 -28.60 11.42 -17.99
N ASP A 33 -28.55 12.25 -16.95
CA ASP A 33 -28.14 13.65 -17.04
C ASP A 33 -26.69 13.84 -16.54
N PRO A 34 -25.75 14.29 -17.39
CA PRO A 34 -24.34 14.45 -17.02
C PRO A 34 -24.11 15.54 -15.96
N CYS A 35 -25.08 16.43 -15.73
CA CYS A 35 -25.04 17.45 -14.69
C CYS A 35 -25.34 16.90 -13.28
N ASP A 36 -26.04 15.76 -13.17
CA ASP A 36 -26.29 15.06 -11.91
C ASP A 36 -25.20 14.02 -11.57
N MET A 37 -24.14 13.98 -12.38
CA MET A 37 -23.01 13.09 -12.18
C MET A 37 -22.08 13.52 -11.03
N LEU A 38 -22.43 14.62 -10.36
CA LEU A 38 -21.69 15.14 -9.22
C LEU A 38 -21.69 14.11 -8.08
N MET A 39 -20.49 13.71 -7.67
CA MET A 39 -20.31 12.71 -6.63
C MET A 39 -20.07 13.39 -5.29
N SER A 40 -20.75 12.88 -4.27
CA SER A 40 -20.50 13.29 -2.90
C SER A 40 -19.02 13.05 -2.56
N PRO A 41 -18.31 14.05 -2.02
CA PRO A 41 -16.90 13.92 -1.65
C PRO A 41 -16.67 12.81 -0.62
N VAL A 42 -17.64 12.54 0.25
CA VAL A 42 -17.58 11.42 1.21
C VAL A 42 -17.54 10.07 0.49
N LEU A 43 -18.33 9.91 -0.58
CA LEU A 43 -18.39 8.68 -1.36
C LEU A 43 -17.10 8.48 -2.16
N CYS A 44 -16.55 9.56 -2.73
CA CYS A 44 -15.26 9.52 -3.42
C CYS A 44 -14.09 9.22 -2.47
N TYR A 45 -14.08 9.82 -1.28
CA TYR A 45 -13.06 9.54 -0.29
C TYR A 45 -13.13 8.10 0.20
N SER A 46 -14.35 7.60 0.46
CA SER A 46 -14.61 6.20 0.82
C SER A 46 -14.18 5.23 -0.29
N LEU A 47 -14.19 5.67 -1.56
CA LEU A 47 -13.69 4.91 -2.70
C LEU A 47 -12.15 4.82 -2.71
N ARG A 48 -11.48 5.94 -2.39
CA ARG A 48 -10.02 6.06 -2.41
C ARG A 48 -9.32 5.46 -1.20
N LEU A 49 -9.89 5.68 -0.01
CA LEU A 49 -9.26 5.32 1.25
C LEU A 49 -8.84 3.84 1.27
N PRO A 50 -9.71 2.88 0.92
CA PRO A 50 -9.34 1.47 0.93
C PRO A 50 -8.30 1.08 -0.12
N ALA A 51 -8.34 1.71 -1.30
CA ALA A 51 -7.33 1.46 -2.32
C ALA A 51 -5.95 1.94 -1.84
N ASN A 52 -5.91 3.09 -1.18
CA ASN A 52 -4.70 3.70 -0.65
C ASN A 52 -4.15 2.94 0.57
N THR A 53 -5.01 2.59 1.53
CA THR A 53 -4.62 1.85 2.75
C THR A 53 -4.01 0.49 2.40
N CYS A 54 -4.65 -0.23 1.47
CA CYS A 54 -4.20 -1.54 1.02
C CYS A 54 -2.92 -1.44 0.18
N SER A 55 -2.80 -0.47 -0.72
CA SER A 55 -1.57 -0.26 -1.48
C SER A 55 -0.40 0.01 -0.55
N ASN A 56 -0.60 0.87 0.46
CA ASN A 56 0.44 1.15 1.45
C ASN A 56 0.76 -0.06 2.34
N ALA A 57 -0.24 -0.82 2.77
CA ALA A 57 -0.01 -2.06 3.49
C ALA A 57 0.78 -3.06 2.64
N HIS A 58 0.48 -3.15 1.33
CA HIS A 58 1.18 -4.02 0.40
C HIS A 58 2.66 -3.64 0.24
N THR A 59 2.96 -2.36 -0.05
CA THR A 59 4.34 -1.88 -0.21
C THR A 59 5.17 -2.06 1.06
N THR A 60 4.59 -1.79 2.23
CA THR A 60 5.26 -1.94 3.53
C THR A 60 5.47 -3.40 3.91
N ILE A 61 4.55 -4.30 3.56
CA ILE A 61 4.72 -5.75 3.75
C ILE A 61 5.79 -6.30 2.79
N HIS A 62 5.85 -5.84 1.54
CA HIS A 62 6.91 -6.19 0.62
C HIS A 62 8.29 -5.83 1.17
N LEU A 63 8.46 -4.57 1.61
CA LEU A 63 9.70 -4.13 2.25
C LEU A 63 10.03 -4.99 3.47
N SER A 64 9.05 -5.23 4.34
CA SER A 64 9.19 -6.05 5.54
C SER A 64 9.63 -7.48 5.22
N LEU A 65 9.03 -8.10 4.20
CA LEU A 65 9.37 -9.45 3.76
C LEU A 65 10.82 -9.51 3.27
N ILE A 66 11.27 -8.54 2.48
CA ILE A 66 12.65 -8.52 2.00
C ILE A 66 13.64 -8.28 3.15
N ILE A 67 13.31 -7.39 4.10
CA ILE A 67 14.11 -7.17 5.31
C ILE A 67 14.21 -8.45 6.14
N GLU A 68 13.10 -9.14 6.37
CA GLU A 68 13.08 -10.42 7.10
C GLU A 68 14.00 -11.44 6.42
N ARG A 69 13.93 -11.56 5.09
CA ARG A 69 14.81 -12.42 4.30
C ARG A 69 16.27 -11.97 4.36
N ALA A 70 16.55 -10.67 4.37
CA ALA A 70 17.90 -10.12 4.49
C ALA A 70 18.54 -10.47 5.85
N ILE A 71 17.75 -10.35 6.92
CA ILE A 71 18.17 -10.69 8.28
C ILE A 71 18.42 -12.20 8.37
N ALA A 72 17.50 -13.02 7.86
CA ALA A 72 17.67 -14.48 7.86
C ALA A 72 18.92 -14.92 7.08
N LEU A 73 19.23 -14.29 5.95
CA LEU A 73 20.41 -14.60 5.14
C LEU A 73 21.74 -14.19 5.83
N LYS A 74 21.72 -13.09 6.58
CA LYS A 74 22.91 -12.62 7.34
C LYS A 74 23.12 -13.42 8.62
N ASN A 75 22.05 -13.75 9.33
CA ASN A 75 22.08 -14.35 10.67
C ASN A 75 21.55 -15.80 10.67
N LEU A 76 21.97 -16.60 9.70
CA LEU A 76 21.54 -18.00 9.51
C LEU A 76 21.62 -18.83 10.80
N ASN A 77 22.65 -18.59 11.64
CA ASN A 77 22.91 -19.36 12.85
C ASN A 77 22.12 -18.88 14.10
N THR A 78 21.48 -17.72 14.05
CA THR A 78 20.81 -17.09 15.22
C THR A 78 19.33 -16.83 14.96
N TYR A 79 18.90 -16.83 13.70
CA TYR A 79 17.54 -16.53 13.30
C TYR A 79 16.53 -17.60 13.77
N GLU A 80 16.93 -18.89 13.84
CA GLU A 80 16.06 -19.97 14.34
C GLU A 80 15.56 -19.73 15.77
N SER A 81 16.31 -19.01 16.61
CA SER A 81 15.94 -18.72 18.01
C SER A 81 15.08 -17.46 18.19
N SER A 82 14.97 -16.57 17.19
CA SER A 82 14.37 -15.22 17.34
C SER A 82 13.28 -14.88 16.31
N GLY A 83 13.01 -15.79 15.36
CA GLY A 83 12.23 -15.51 14.15
C GLY A 83 10.80 -14.98 14.35
N ALA A 84 10.13 -15.27 15.47
CA ALA A 84 8.74 -14.84 15.68
C ALA A 84 8.60 -13.36 16.06
N SER A 85 9.53 -12.82 16.86
CA SER A 85 9.42 -11.44 17.40
C SER A 85 9.69 -10.38 16.33
N THR A 86 10.69 -10.63 15.47
CA THR A 86 11.04 -9.73 14.36
C THR A 86 9.94 -9.67 13.30
N GLY A 87 9.33 -10.81 12.95
CA GLY A 87 8.18 -10.84 12.04
C GLY A 87 6.98 -10.07 12.58
N LEU A 88 6.69 -10.18 13.89
CA LEU A 88 5.58 -9.45 14.51
C LEU A 88 5.81 -7.93 14.51
N ALA A 89 7.03 -7.48 14.82
CA ALA A 89 7.37 -6.06 14.81
C ALA A 89 7.19 -5.43 13.41
N LEU A 90 7.56 -6.15 12.35
CA LEU A 90 7.42 -5.71 10.96
C LEU A 90 5.95 -5.66 10.51
N VAL A 91 5.13 -6.62 10.94
CA VAL A 91 3.67 -6.57 10.70
C VAL A 91 3.05 -5.36 11.41
N ALA A 92 3.43 -5.11 12.67
CA ALA A 92 2.95 -3.95 13.42
C ALA A 92 3.32 -2.63 12.73
N PHE A 93 4.56 -2.51 12.24
CA PHE A 93 5.01 -1.35 11.46
C PHE A 93 4.16 -1.13 10.19
N SER A 94 3.85 -2.20 9.46
CA SER A 94 3.04 -2.13 8.23
C SER A 94 1.60 -1.67 8.52
N LEU A 95 1.01 -2.14 9.62
CA LEU A 95 -0.33 -1.72 10.05
C LEU A 95 -0.34 -0.26 10.52
N VAL A 96 0.64 0.16 11.32
CA VAL A 96 0.73 1.52 11.85
C VAL A 96 0.96 2.54 10.72
N SER A 97 1.84 2.25 9.77
CA SER A 97 2.08 3.12 8.62
C SER A 97 0.85 3.24 7.71
N SER A 98 0.13 2.13 7.48
CA SER A 98 -1.15 2.15 6.76
C SER A 98 -2.21 2.99 7.50
N ALA A 99 -2.36 2.82 8.81
CA ALA A 99 -3.28 3.63 9.61
C ALA A 99 -2.91 5.13 9.60
N ALA A 100 -1.64 5.46 9.77
CA ALA A 100 -1.15 6.84 9.81
C ALA A 100 -1.42 7.59 8.49
N THR A 101 -1.12 6.97 7.35
CA THR A 101 -1.40 7.55 6.02
C THR A 101 -2.89 7.75 5.76
N SER A 102 -3.73 6.86 6.30
CA SER A 102 -5.20 6.94 6.18
C SER A 102 -5.79 8.07 7.01
N ILE A 103 -5.31 8.21 8.25
CA ILE A 103 -5.70 9.30 9.16
C ILE A 103 -5.23 10.65 8.61
N TYR A 104 -4.00 10.71 8.09
CA TYR A 104 -3.46 11.90 7.43
C TYR A 104 -4.33 12.32 6.25
N GLY A 105 -4.66 11.36 5.37
CA GLY A 105 -5.56 11.59 4.24
C GLY A 105 -6.92 12.10 4.70
N TRP A 106 -7.47 11.55 5.80
CA TRP A 106 -8.80 11.92 6.27
C TRP A 106 -8.82 13.35 6.79
N HIS A 107 -7.82 13.73 7.58
CA HIS A 107 -7.73 15.05 8.20
C HIS A 107 -7.45 16.17 7.16
N LYS A 108 -6.79 15.83 6.05
CA LYS A 108 -6.47 16.80 4.98
C LYS A 108 -7.49 16.83 3.86
N TYR A 109 -8.43 15.88 3.83
CA TYR A 109 -9.43 15.83 2.77
C TYR A 109 -10.48 16.93 2.96
N ASN A 110 -10.69 17.71 1.89
CA ASN A 110 -11.72 18.75 1.89
C ASN A 110 -13.06 18.14 1.48
N PHE A 111 -13.95 17.97 2.46
CA PHE A 111 -15.30 17.42 2.24
C PHE A 111 -16.32 18.43 1.69
N SER A 112 -15.92 19.69 1.50
CA SER A 112 -16.82 20.75 1.02
C SER A 112 -16.78 20.96 -0.49
N GLU A 113 -15.82 20.38 -1.21
CA GLU A 113 -15.74 20.47 -2.66
C GLU A 113 -16.36 19.22 -3.32
N GLU A 114 -17.42 19.44 -4.09
CA GLU A 114 -18.03 18.38 -4.89
C GLU A 114 -17.14 18.00 -6.08
N MET A 115 -17.14 16.72 -6.44
CA MET A 115 -16.20 16.17 -7.44
C MET A 115 -16.95 15.54 -8.61
N TYR A 116 -16.54 15.87 -9.84
CA TYR A 116 -17.06 15.22 -11.06
C TYR A 116 -16.57 13.77 -11.21
N TYR A 117 -15.37 13.47 -10.70
CA TYR A 117 -14.76 12.14 -10.81
C TYR A 117 -14.05 11.75 -9.52
N CYS A 118 -14.46 10.63 -8.92
CA CYS A 118 -13.80 10.09 -7.72
C CYS A 118 -12.39 9.57 -7.99
N ALA A 119 -12.01 9.32 -9.25
CA ALA A 119 -10.65 8.92 -9.64
C ALA A 119 -9.73 10.12 -9.93
N GLY A 120 -10.27 11.33 -10.15
CA GLY A 120 -9.51 12.50 -10.59
C GLY A 120 -8.91 13.31 -9.44
N ALA A 121 -7.63 13.65 -9.50
CA ALA A 121 -7.04 14.62 -8.57
C ALA A 121 -7.61 16.02 -8.85
N THR A 122 -8.37 16.59 -7.93
CA THR A 122 -8.76 18.01 -7.98
C THR A 122 -7.58 18.86 -7.49
N LYS A 123 -7.56 20.16 -7.85
CA LYS A 123 -6.50 21.09 -7.41
C LYS A 123 -6.33 21.13 -5.88
N ALA A 124 -7.40 20.90 -5.13
CA ALA A 124 -7.38 20.87 -3.67
C ALA A 124 -6.81 19.56 -3.09
N THR A 125 -6.91 18.43 -3.82
CA THR A 125 -6.47 17.11 -3.32
C THR A 125 -5.21 16.58 -4.03
N SER A 126 -4.70 17.28 -5.05
CA SER A 126 -3.56 16.83 -5.86
C SER A 126 -2.22 16.82 -5.10
N SER A 127 -2.01 17.75 -4.16
CA SER A 127 -0.79 17.79 -3.33
C SER A 127 -0.73 16.61 -2.38
N GLU A 128 -1.85 16.29 -1.73
CA GLU A 128 -1.94 15.22 -0.74
C GLU A 128 -1.81 13.85 -1.41
N LEU A 129 -2.50 13.66 -2.54
CA LEU A 129 -2.40 12.43 -3.32
C LEU A 129 -0.98 12.22 -3.86
N SER A 130 -0.35 13.27 -4.39
CA SER A 130 1.03 13.16 -4.89
C SER A 130 2.02 12.85 -3.78
N ALA A 131 1.88 13.46 -2.59
CA ALA A 131 2.72 13.15 -1.42
C ALA A 131 2.65 11.67 -1.03
N VAL A 132 1.43 11.10 -0.96
CA VAL A 132 1.26 9.67 -0.66
C VAL A 132 1.85 8.78 -1.76
N LEU A 133 1.63 9.11 -3.03
CA LEU A 133 2.20 8.36 -4.15
C LEU A 133 3.73 8.41 -4.17
N PHE A 134 4.34 9.57 -3.93
CA PHE A 134 5.79 9.70 -3.83
C PHE A 134 6.35 8.87 -2.67
N PHE A 135 5.66 8.84 -1.53
CA PHE A 135 6.02 8.00 -0.40
C PHE A 135 5.99 6.50 -0.77
N LEU A 136 4.92 6.05 -1.44
CA LEU A 136 4.79 4.66 -1.89
C LEU A 136 5.88 4.26 -2.89
N ILE A 137 6.16 5.12 -3.88
CA ILE A 137 7.24 4.90 -4.85
C ILE A 137 8.60 4.83 -4.14
N SER A 138 8.83 5.67 -3.14
CA SER A 138 10.07 5.66 -2.37
C SER A 138 10.26 4.34 -1.60
N LEU A 139 9.17 3.80 -1.03
CA LEU A 139 9.20 2.49 -0.36
C LEU A 139 9.46 1.33 -1.32
N GLU A 140 8.84 1.35 -2.50
CA GLU A 140 9.08 0.35 -3.55
C GLU A 140 10.52 0.43 -4.08
N ALA A 141 11.05 1.64 -4.29
CA ALA A 141 12.44 1.84 -4.67
C ALA A 141 13.40 1.28 -3.61
N ALA A 142 13.14 1.55 -2.32
CA ALA A 142 13.92 0.98 -1.22
C ALA A 142 13.86 -0.56 -1.22
N THR A 143 12.68 -1.12 -1.46
CA THR A 143 12.47 -2.57 -1.56
C THR A 143 13.35 -3.19 -2.66
N LEU A 144 13.37 -2.58 -3.85
CA LEU A 144 14.23 -3.00 -4.96
C LEU A 144 15.72 -2.90 -4.62
N VAL A 145 16.15 -1.81 -3.98
CA VAL A 145 17.55 -1.62 -3.57
C VAL A 145 17.99 -2.72 -2.60
N VAL A 146 17.17 -3.04 -1.59
CA VAL A 146 17.49 -4.12 -0.64
C VAL A 146 17.52 -5.47 -1.35
N PHE A 147 16.57 -5.73 -2.26
CA PHE A 147 16.53 -6.97 -3.04
C PHE A 147 17.79 -7.14 -3.90
N CYS A 148 18.18 -6.12 -4.66
CA CYS A 148 19.39 -6.13 -5.48
C CYS A 148 20.65 -6.33 -4.61
N SER A 149 20.72 -5.68 -3.46
CA SER A 149 21.81 -5.84 -2.50
C SER A 149 21.92 -7.27 -1.99
N MET A 150 20.79 -7.89 -1.64
CA MET A 150 20.74 -9.30 -1.24
C MET A 150 21.17 -10.25 -2.36
N TYR A 151 20.69 -10.01 -3.58
CA TYR A 151 21.04 -10.81 -4.75
C TYR A 151 22.55 -10.77 -5.01
N TYR A 152 23.16 -9.57 -4.93
CA TYR A 152 24.60 -9.38 -5.09
C TYR A 152 25.42 -10.10 -4.00
N ILE A 153 25.00 -10.01 -2.73
CA ILE A 153 25.68 -10.73 -1.64
C ILE A 153 25.57 -12.26 -1.84
N SER A 154 24.39 -12.73 -2.26
CA SER A 154 24.12 -14.15 -2.48
C SER A 154 24.92 -14.70 -3.65
N SER A 155 25.04 -13.95 -4.75
CA SER A 155 25.85 -14.35 -5.91
C SER A 155 27.34 -14.40 -5.57
N LYS A 156 27.87 -13.43 -4.81
CA LYS A 156 29.27 -13.43 -4.36
C LYS A 156 29.61 -14.61 -3.44
N LYS A 157 28.68 -15.05 -2.57
CA LYS A 157 28.87 -16.26 -1.75
C LYS A 157 28.86 -17.56 -2.58
N ARG A 158 28.20 -17.58 -3.74
CA ARG A 158 28.07 -18.77 -4.61
C ARG A 158 29.26 -18.98 -5.55
N TYR A 159 30.00 -17.91 -5.86
CA TYR A 159 31.27 -17.97 -6.59
C TYR A 159 32.42 -17.55 -5.66
N PRO A 160 32.88 -18.42 -4.74
CA PRO A 160 34.19 -18.21 -4.15
C PRO A 160 35.20 -18.36 -5.29
N ILE A 161 35.75 -17.25 -5.74
CA ILE A 161 36.95 -17.23 -6.58
C ILE A 161 38.04 -17.85 -5.69
N SER A 162 38.27 -19.16 -5.86
CA SER A 162 39.46 -19.86 -5.39
C SER A 162 40.62 -19.55 -6.34
#